data_AF-A0A1M6ZKD1-F1
#
_entry.id   AF-A0A1M6ZKD1-F1
#
_cell.length_a   1.000
_cell.length_b   1.000
_cell.length_c   1.000
_cell.angle_alpha   90.00
_cell.angle_beta   90.00
_cell.angle_gamma   90.00
#
_symmetry.space_group_name_H-M   'P 1'
#
loop_
_entity.id
_entity.type
_entity.pdbx_description
1 polymer ?
#
loop_
_entity_poly.entity_id
_entity_poly.type
_entity_poly.pdbx_seq_one_letter_code
_entity_poly.pdbx_strand_id
1 'polypeptide(L)'
;MKNFKILFSIAVASAFVGCSSMSVDEAEALEGNLPADFDVNEYIELHPELKRIQIKDFISIHNSNAEAAARSAGIYTEFKAAKTADETAFEQDTATIHKIVTTYAGYSDDDWNLTLQGSSKDSIIYETTTDTLAVGVKSKTEADAKFAKVWFCPDSANGGSITLDADAAISAVSAFADSTCTGTATDYAAADYEFNTKTDKPAEAGLKIRENKDSVGVVPVPVEGMVNPSLVKAAKEYNFVDALNDWELIATIPLDLFAISYQYSVYGQDHGWAYRRCKEGDNLGQKLYELDPVTATYIATAEYPMTKLYCDDNGEPRELN
;
A
#
# COMPACT_ATOMS: atom_id res chain seq x y z
N MET A 1 -0.42 -30.25 -23.03
CA MET A 1 -0.47 -30.61 -21.61
C MET A 1 0.89 -30.23 -21.03
N LYS A 2 1.12 -28.96 -20.66
CA LYS A 2 0.57 -28.21 -19.51
C LYS A 2 1.13 -28.74 -18.18
N ASN A 3 2.14 -28.04 -17.68
CA ASN A 3 2.24 -27.51 -16.30
C ASN A 3 1.78 -28.44 -15.15
N PHE A 4 2.42 -29.60 -14.95
CA PHE A 4 2.08 -30.45 -13.79
C PHE A 4 3.27 -31.17 -13.12
N LYS A 5 4.52 -30.94 -13.53
CA LYS A 5 5.68 -31.67 -13.01
C LYS A 5 6.63 -30.87 -12.10
N ILE A 6 6.36 -29.58 -11.86
CA ILE A 6 7.17 -28.72 -10.98
C ILE A 6 6.47 -28.48 -9.62
N LEU A 7 5.27 -29.04 -9.41
CA LEU A 7 4.47 -28.88 -8.18
C LEU A 7 4.65 -30.00 -7.13
N PHE A 8 5.69 -30.85 -7.22
CA PHE A 8 5.85 -31.97 -6.26
C PHE A 8 7.28 -32.23 -5.75
N SER A 9 8.22 -31.29 -5.90
CA SER A 9 9.62 -31.50 -5.48
C SER A 9 10.27 -30.34 -4.69
N ILE A 10 9.48 -29.43 -4.12
CA ILE A 10 9.96 -28.46 -3.10
C ILE A 10 9.02 -28.51 -1.88
N ALA A 11 8.71 -29.73 -1.46
CA ALA A 11 8.31 -29.98 -0.09
C ALA A 11 9.53 -30.58 0.61
N VAL A 12 9.91 -29.95 1.72
CA VAL A 12 10.87 -30.39 2.76
C VAL A 12 12.32 -29.91 2.58
N ALA A 13 12.68 -29.01 3.50
CA ALA A 13 14.00 -28.80 4.10
C ALA A 13 15.11 -28.18 3.22
N SER A 14 15.38 -26.88 3.41
CA SER A 14 16.75 -26.37 3.67
C SER A 14 16.88 -24.83 3.74
N ALA A 15 16.00 -24.12 4.45
CA ALA A 15 16.30 -22.73 4.88
C ALA A 15 15.73 -22.31 6.25
N PHE A 16 15.16 -23.23 7.03
CA PHE A 16 14.99 -23.08 8.48
C PHE A 16 16.23 -23.58 9.26
N VAL A 17 17.36 -23.83 8.59
CA VAL A 17 18.60 -24.37 9.19
C VAL A 17 19.77 -23.46 8.82
N GLY A 18 19.87 -22.35 9.55
CA GLY A 18 20.99 -21.40 9.40
C GLY A 18 21.38 -20.67 10.67
N CYS A 19 20.46 -20.54 11.64
CA CYS A 19 20.72 -19.99 12.98
C CYS A 19 20.16 -20.87 14.12
N SER A 20 19.86 -22.14 13.85
CA SER A 20 19.36 -23.12 14.83
C SER A 20 20.50 -23.73 15.66
N SER A 21 21.24 -22.92 16.43
CA SER A 21 22.25 -23.44 17.37
C SER A 21 21.90 -23.25 18.85
N MET A 22 20.65 -22.90 19.17
CA MET A 22 19.98 -23.28 20.41
C MET A 22 18.51 -23.48 20.06
N SER A 23 18.12 -24.68 19.61
CA SER A 23 16.70 -25.05 19.55
C SER A 23 16.24 -25.26 20.99
N VAL A 24 15.93 -24.17 21.70
CA VAL A 24 15.02 -24.25 22.83
C VAL A 24 13.72 -24.80 22.26
N ASP A 25 13.17 -25.84 22.87
CA ASP A 25 11.87 -26.37 22.44
C ASP A 25 10.89 -25.20 22.42
N GLU A 26 10.11 -25.04 21.35
CA GLU A 26 9.16 -23.94 21.24
C GLU A 26 8.20 -23.96 22.43
N ALA A 27 7.86 -25.16 22.93
CA ALA A 27 7.09 -25.31 24.16
C ALA A 27 7.82 -24.76 25.39
N GLU A 28 9.13 -25.00 25.53
CA GLU A 28 9.96 -24.52 26.65
C GLU A 28 10.23 -23.01 26.56
N ALA A 29 10.34 -22.46 25.35
CA ALA A 29 10.49 -21.03 25.11
C ALA A 29 9.20 -20.23 25.34
N LEU A 30 8.03 -20.88 25.20
CA LEU A 30 6.72 -20.29 25.47
C LEU A 30 6.28 -20.50 26.93
N GLU A 31 6.80 -21.53 27.60
CA GLU A 31 6.45 -21.89 28.98
C GLU A 31 6.82 -20.75 29.95
N GLY A 32 5.81 -20.16 30.58
CA GLY A 32 5.96 -19.08 31.56
C GLY A 32 5.94 -17.66 30.98
N ASN A 33 6.00 -17.49 29.66
CA ASN A 33 5.90 -16.17 29.02
C ASN A 33 4.45 -15.70 28.83
N LEU A 34 3.48 -16.62 28.83
CA LEU A 34 2.07 -16.32 28.62
C LEU A 34 1.22 -16.70 29.86
N PRO A 35 0.16 -15.94 30.19
CA PRO A 35 -0.81 -16.30 31.20
C PRO A 35 -1.46 -17.65 30.92
N ALA A 36 -1.89 -18.33 31.98
CA ALA A 36 -2.55 -19.63 31.86
C ALA A 36 -3.85 -19.60 31.05
N ASP A 37 -4.51 -18.43 30.95
CA ASP A 37 -5.73 -18.24 30.18
C ASP A 37 -5.54 -17.38 28.92
N PHE A 38 -4.30 -17.22 28.45
CA PHE A 38 -3.98 -16.51 27.22
C PHE A 38 -4.55 -17.25 26.00
N ASP A 39 -5.38 -16.57 25.21
CA ASP A 39 -5.87 -17.06 23.92
C ASP A 39 -5.24 -16.22 22.80
N VAL A 40 -4.48 -16.91 21.94
CA VAL A 40 -3.74 -16.27 20.84
C VAL A 40 -4.69 -15.60 19.84
N ASN A 41 -5.85 -16.20 19.56
CA ASN A 41 -6.80 -15.64 18.61
C ASN A 41 -7.45 -14.39 19.20
N GLU A 42 -7.83 -14.44 20.49
CA GLU A 42 -8.33 -13.27 21.19
C GLU A 42 -7.29 -12.15 21.21
N TYR A 43 -6.03 -12.46 21.55
CA TYR A 43 -4.93 -11.48 21.55
C TYR A 43 -4.77 -10.78 20.19
N ILE A 44 -4.80 -11.56 19.11
CA ILE A 44 -4.66 -11.04 17.74
C ILE A 44 -5.91 -10.26 17.28
N GLU A 45 -7.10 -10.60 17.78
CA GLU A 45 -8.30 -9.79 17.56
C GLU A 45 -8.18 -8.40 18.22
N LEU A 46 -7.52 -8.32 19.39
CA LEU A 46 -7.27 -7.05 20.07
C LEU A 46 -6.19 -6.21 19.39
N HIS A 47 -5.19 -6.89 18.81
CA HIS A 47 -3.98 -6.30 18.24
C HIS A 47 -3.81 -6.70 16.76
N PRO A 48 -4.74 -6.30 15.87
CA PRO A 48 -4.74 -6.71 14.46
C PRO A 48 -3.49 -6.27 13.70
N GLU A 49 -2.77 -5.25 14.18
CA GLU A 49 -1.49 -4.81 13.65
C GLU A 49 -0.37 -5.85 13.81
N LEU A 50 -0.41 -6.71 14.83
CA LEU A 50 0.59 -7.77 14.99
C LEU A 50 0.46 -8.81 13.87
N LYS A 51 -0.77 -9.26 13.60
CA LYS A 51 -1.07 -10.15 12.48
C LYS A 51 -0.66 -9.54 11.14
N ARG A 52 -0.91 -8.24 10.99
CA ARG A 52 -0.51 -7.47 9.80
C ARG A 52 0.99 -7.54 9.56
N ILE A 53 1.80 -7.26 10.58
CA ILE A 53 3.25 -7.25 10.48
C ILE A 53 3.76 -8.65 10.16
N GLN A 54 3.26 -9.68 10.86
CA GLN A 54 3.65 -11.08 10.60
C GLN A 54 3.37 -11.52 9.17
N ILE A 55 2.21 -11.17 8.62
CA ILE A 55 1.87 -11.49 7.22
C ILE A 55 2.84 -10.81 6.27
N LYS A 56 3.12 -9.52 6.46
CA LYS A 56 4.06 -8.77 5.59
C LYS A 56 5.47 -9.35 5.65
N ASP A 57 5.95 -9.69 6.84
CA ASP A 57 7.26 -10.29 7.02
C ASP A 57 7.34 -11.66 6.35
N PHE A 58 6.31 -12.49 6.50
CA PHE A 58 6.23 -13.79 5.84
C PHE A 58 6.29 -13.67 4.32
N ILE A 59 5.48 -12.77 3.74
CA ILE A 59 5.42 -12.54 2.29
C ILE A 59 6.75 -11.97 1.77
N SER A 60 7.34 -11.02 2.50
CA SER A 60 8.64 -10.45 2.18
C SER A 60 9.74 -11.52 2.15
N ILE A 61 9.75 -12.42 3.14
CA ILE A 61 10.69 -13.54 3.22
C ILE A 61 10.44 -14.53 2.06
N HIS A 62 9.19 -14.90 1.81
CA HIS A 62 8.82 -15.79 0.70
C HIS A 62 9.31 -15.24 -0.65
N ASN A 63 8.99 -13.98 -0.95
CA ASN A 63 9.37 -13.32 -2.19
C ASN A 63 10.90 -13.19 -2.32
N SER A 64 11.60 -12.91 -1.22
CA SER A 64 13.06 -12.85 -1.18
C SER A 64 13.70 -14.22 -1.44
N ASN A 65 13.13 -15.28 -0.88
CA ASN A 65 13.60 -16.66 -1.10
C ASN A 65 13.35 -17.11 -2.54
N ALA A 66 12.18 -16.80 -3.11
CA ALA A 66 11.87 -17.06 -4.51
C ALA A 66 12.86 -16.37 -5.45
N GLU A 67 13.21 -15.10 -5.16
CA GLU A 67 14.22 -14.37 -5.91
C GLU A 67 15.62 -15.02 -5.79
N ALA A 68 16.04 -15.36 -4.58
CA ALA A 68 17.34 -16.01 -4.34
C ALA A 68 17.44 -17.38 -5.03
N ALA A 69 16.34 -18.15 -5.04
CA ALA A 69 16.24 -19.42 -5.74
C ALA A 69 16.35 -19.21 -7.26
N ALA A 70 15.65 -18.23 -7.82
CA ALA A 70 15.73 -17.90 -9.25
C ALA A 70 17.16 -17.48 -9.68
N ARG A 71 17.85 -16.71 -8.84
CA ARG A 71 19.26 -16.35 -9.06
C ARG A 71 20.16 -17.58 -9.06
N SER A 72 19.99 -18.46 -8.07
CA SER A 72 20.80 -19.68 -7.94
C SER A 72 20.56 -20.67 -9.09
N ALA A 73 19.35 -20.69 -9.64
CA ALA A 73 18.98 -21.51 -10.79
C ALA A 73 19.32 -20.88 -12.15
N GLY A 74 19.83 -19.64 -12.19
CA GLY A 74 20.18 -18.95 -13.44
C GLY A 74 18.99 -18.48 -14.27
N ILE A 75 17.80 -18.36 -13.67
CA ILE A 75 16.53 -17.96 -14.33
C ILE A 75 16.02 -16.60 -13.83
N TYR A 76 16.92 -15.73 -13.40
CA TYR A 76 16.56 -14.45 -12.76
C TYR A 76 15.83 -13.50 -13.71
N THR A 77 16.15 -13.52 -15.01
CA THR A 77 15.47 -12.67 -16.01
C THR A 77 14.01 -13.08 -16.20
N GLU A 78 13.76 -14.38 -16.26
CA GLU A 78 12.42 -14.96 -16.36
C GLU A 78 11.61 -14.68 -15.09
N PHE A 79 12.23 -14.84 -13.93
CA PHE A 79 11.61 -14.47 -12.65
C PHE A 79 11.20 -13.00 -12.60
N LYS A 80 12.08 -12.08 -13.05
CA LYS A 80 11.76 -10.65 -13.07
C LYS A 80 10.58 -10.34 -14.00
N ALA A 81 10.53 -10.99 -15.17
CA ALA A 81 9.41 -10.82 -16.10
C ALA A 81 8.10 -11.38 -15.50
N ALA A 82 8.15 -12.54 -14.84
CA ALA A 82 7.01 -13.13 -14.15
C ALA A 82 6.52 -12.22 -13.02
N LYS A 83 7.43 -11.71 -12.17
CA LYS A 83 7.13 -10.77 -11.10
C LYS A 83 6.42 -9.51 -11.62
N THR A 84 6.92 -8.89 -12.68
CA THR A 84 6.28 -7.69 -13.26
C THR A 84 4.89 -7.99 -13.82
N ALA A 85 4.71 -9.15 -14.45
CA ALA A 85 3.40 -9.57 -14.96
C ALA A 85 2.42 -9.84 -13.81
N ASP A 86 2.89 -10.47 -12.74
CA ASP A 86 2.13 -10.75 -11.52
C ASP A 86 1.71 -9.46 -10.80
N GLU A 87 2.65 -8.54 -10.54
CA GLU A 87 2.35 -7.23 -9.95
C GLU A 87 1.32 -6.45 -10.78
N THR A 88 1.40 -6.53 -12.11
CA THR A 88 0.43 -5.90 -13.01
C THR A 88 -0.95 -6.56 -12.92
N ALA A 89 -1.01 -7.89 -12.78
CA ALA A 89 -2.26 -8.62 -12.61
C ALA A 89 -2.90 -8.30 -11.25
N PHE A 90 -2.10 -8.26 -10.18
CA PHE A 90 -2.53 -7.89 -8.83
C PHE A 90 -3.12 -6.47 -8.80
N GLU A 91 -2.46 -5.50 -9.44
CA GLU A 91 -2.95 -4.12 -9.55
C GLU A 91 -4.33 -4.01 -10.24
N GLN A 92 -4.67 -4.98 -11.08
CA GLN A 92 -5.95 -5.03 -11.79
C GLN A 92 -7.03 -5.80 -11.01
N ASP A 93 -6.66 -6.61 -10.01
CA ASP A 93 -7.61 -7.35 -9.17
C ASP A 93 -8.11 -6.47 -8.01
N THR A 94 -9.02 -5.56 -8.36
CA THR A 94 -9.63 -4.63 -7.40
C THR A 94 -10.39 -5.34 -6.28
N ALA A 95 -10.91 -6.54 -6.52
CA ALA A 95 -11.65 -7.31 -5.52
C ALA A 95 -10.71 -7.90 -4.46
N THR A 96 -9.56 -8.44 -4.88
CA THR A 96 -8.53 -8.92 -3.95
C THR A 96 -7.91 -7.76 -3.18
N ILE A 97 -7.58 -6.65 -3.85
CA ILE A 97 -7.08 -5.45 -3.20
C ILE A 97 -8.06 -4.97 -2.12
N HIS A 98 -9.36 -4.84 -2.44
CA HIS A 98 -10.39 -4.40 -1.49
C HIS A 98 -10.39 -5.26 -0.23
N LYS A 99 -10.40 -6.59 -0.37
CA LYS A 99 -10.36 -7.51 0.77
C LYS A 99 -9.10 -7.36 1.60
N ILE A 100 -7.93 -7.27 0.96
CA ILE A 100 -6.65 -7.12 1.64
C ILE A 100 -6.60 -5.81 2.43
N VAL A 101 -6.99 -4.69 1.82
CA VAL A 101 -6.87 -3.39 2.50
C VAL A 101 -7.85 -3.24 3.66
N THR A 102 -9.05 -3.79 3.53
CA THR A 102 -10.08 -3.73 4.56
C THR A 102 -9.84 -4.70 5.70
N THR A 103 -9.25 -5.87 5.41
CA THR A 103 -9.01 -6.90 6.45
C THR A 103 -7.66 -6.71 7.12
N TYR A 104 -6.61 -6.45 6.33
CA TYR A 104 -5.22 -6.51 6.83
C TYR A 104 -4.54 -5.16 6.83
N ALA A 105 -4.78 -4.27 5.85
CA ALA A 105 -4.10 -2.98 5.83
C ALA A 105 -4.77 -1.87 6.67
N GLY A 106 -5.85 -2.17 7.39
CA GLY A 106 -6.46 -1.29 8.39
C GLY A 106 -7.23 -0.11 7.82
N TYR A 107 -7.67 -0.22 6.57
CA TYR A 107 -8.57 0.75 5.96
C TYR A 107 -10.01 0.30 6.19
N SER A 108 -10.93 1.24 6.34
CA SER A 108 -12.36 0.94 6.39
C SER A 108 -12.96 0.79 4.99
N ASP A 109 -14.17 0.24 4.90
CA ASP A 109 -14.95 0.29 3.66
C ASP A 109 -15.26 1.73 3.23
N ASP A 110 -15.39 2.66 4.18
CA ASP A 110 -15.57 4.08 3.89
C ASP A 110 -14.31 4.68 3.26
N ASP A 111 -13.12 4.33 3.77
CA ASP A 111 -11.84 4.72 3.13
C ASP A 111 -11.75 4.18 1.71
N TRP A 112 -12.15 2.92 1.49
CA TRP A 112 -12.23 2.33 0.16
C TRP A 112 -13.21 3.08 -0.76
N ASN A 113 -14.43 3.35 -0.28
CA ASN A 113 -15.46 4.01 -1.07
C ASN A 113 -15.14 5.48 -1.39
N LEU A 114 -14.48 6.18 -0.46
CA LEU A 114 -13.94 7.52 -0.69
C LEU A 114 -12.91 7.53 -1.83
N THR A 115 -12.18 6.43 -2.01
CA THR A 115 -11.22 6.31 -3.12
C THR A 115 -11.86 6.05 -4.47
N LEU A 116 -12.98 5.32 -4.54
CA LEU A 116 -13.70 5.13 -5.80
C LEU A 116 -14.37 6.43 -6.30
N GLN A 117 -14.64 7.37 -5.40
CA GLN A 117 -15.18 8.70 -5.71
C GLN A 117 -14.08 9.75 -5.97
N GLY A 118 -12.83 9.46 -5.57
CA GLY A 118 -11.71 10.40 -5.58
C GLY A 118 -10.44 9.88 -6.27
N SER A 119 -10.50 8.74 -6.93
CA SER A 119 -9.37 8.11 -7.63
C SER A 119 -8.94 8.98 -8.78
N SER A 120 -8.06 9.91 -8.47
CA SER A 120 -7.56 10.85 -9.42
C SER A 120 -6.28 10.29 -10.02
N LYS A 121 -6.19 10.28 -11.35
CA LYS A 121 -4.86 10.31 -11.97
C LYS A 121 -4.36 11.74 -11.84
N ASP A 122 -3.10 11.89 -11.48
CA ASP A 122 -2.39 13.15 -11.69
C ASP A 122 -2.48 13.49 -13.18
N SER A 123 -3.36 14.40 -13.52
CA SER A 123 -3.38 15.01 -14.85
C SER A 123 -2.83 16.42 -14.68
N ILE A 124 -2.00 16.82 -15.61
CA ILE A 124 -1.51 18.20 -15.60
C ILE A 124 -2.65 19.06 -16.15
N ILE A 125 -3.50 19.58 -15.27
CA ILE A 125 -4.42 20.68 -15.61
C ILE A 125 -3.75 21.97 -15.20
N TYR A 126 -3.58 22.87 -16.17
CA TYR A 126 -3.06 24.20 -15.92
C TYR A 126 -4.16 25.09 -15.35
N GLU A 127 -3.99 25.58 -14.12
CA GLU A 127 -4.71 26.79 -13.71
C GLU A 127 -4.25 27.92 -14.62
N THR A 128 -5.22 28.60 -15.23
CA THR A 128 -5.07 29.74 -16.12
C THR A 128 -4.10 30.76 -15.54
N THR A 129 -2.85 30.69 -15.96
CA THR A 129 -1.85 31.73 -15.72
C THR A 129 -1.23 32.11 -17.05
N THR A 130 -0.88 33.38 -17.16
CA THR A 130 -0.49 34.12 -18.38
C THR A 130 0.86 33.71 -18.97
N ASP A 131 1.47 32.63 -18.50
CA ASP A 131 2.85 32.26 -18.81
C ASP A 131 2.95 31.18 -19.91
N THR A 132 4.03 31.26 -20.69
CA THR A 132 4.31 30.37 -21.83
C THR A 132 4.84 29.01 -21.37
N LEU A 133 4.07 27.94 -21.59
CA LEU A 133 4.46 26.55 -21.27
C LEU A 133 5.20 25.91 -22.45
N ALA A 134 6.03 24.89 -22.22
CA ALA A 134 6.54 24.04 -23.31
C ALA A 134 6.43 22.52 -23.06
N VAL A 135 6.22 21.75 -24.13
CA VAL A 135 6.18 20.27 -24.15
C VAL A 135 7.19 19.74 -25.17
N GLY A 136 7.75 18.56 -24.92
CA GLY A 136 8.54 17.84 -25.92
C GLY A 136 7.64 17.00 -26.83
N VAL A 137 7.74 17.17 -28.14
CA VAL A 137 7.09 16.32 -29.17
C VAL A 137 8.15 15.59 -29.99
N LYS A 138 7.95 14.30 -30.27
CA LYS A 138 8.83 13.52 -31.15
C LYS A 138 7.98 12.73 -32.14
N SER A 139 8.32 12.79 -33.42
CA SER A 139 7.63 11.98 -34.43
C SER A 139 7.92 10.50 -34.22
N LYS A 140 6.87 9.66 -34.24
CA LYS A 140 7.01 8.20 -34.18
C LYS A 140 7.56 7.59 -35.47
N THR A 141 7.44 8.30 -36.59
CA THR A 141 7.98 7.85 -37.88
C THR A 141 9.51 7.96 -37.93
N GLU A 142 10.11 8.71 -37.01
CA GLU A 142 11.55 8.95 -36.92
C GLU A 142 12.07 8.47 -35.56
N ALA A 143 12.37 7.18 -35.46
CA ALA A 143 12.79 6.54 -34.21
C ALA A 143 14.01 7.23 -33.53
N ASP A 144 14.90 7.84 -34.31
CA ASP A 144 16.10 8.54 -33.85
C ASP A 144 15.91 10.05 -33.63
N ALA A 145 14.72 10.60 -33.88
CA ALA A 145 14.46 12.03 -33.69
C ALA A 145 14.58 12.43 -32.22
N LYS A 146 15.14 13.61 -31.97
CA LYS A 146 15.13 14.23 -30.64
C LYS A 146 13.77 14.89 -30.40
N PHE A 147 13.34 14.97 -29.14
CA PHE A 147 12.16 15.74 -28.78
C PHE A 147 12.35 17.21 -29.19
N ALA A 148 11.45 17.70 -30.04
CA ALA A 148 11.32 19.11 -30.36
C ALA A 148 10.50 19.79 -29.27
N LYS A 149 10.91 20.99 -28.89
CA LYS A 149 10.21 21.77 -27.87
C LYS A 149 9.14 22.64 -28.52
N VAL A 150 7.89 22.49 -28.11
CA VAL A 150 6.73 23.28 -28.58
C VAL A 150 6.09 24.05 -27.43
N TRP A 151 5.40 25.15 -27.71
CA TRP A 151 4.97 26.13 -26.71
C TRP A 151 3.46 26.40 -26.70
N PHE A 152 2.92 26.75 -25.54
CA PHE A 152 1.51 27.13 -25.35
C PHE A 152 1.41 28.58 -24.91
N CYS A 153 0.52 29.34 -25.54
CA CYS A 153 0.22 30.73 -25.18
C CYS A 153 -1.26 30.91 -24.82
N PRO A 154 -1.62 30.84 -23.52
CA PRO A 154 -3.01 30.93 -23.08
C PRO A 154 -3.66 32.29 -23.42
N ASP A 155 -2.89 33.36 -23.53
CA ASP A 155 -3.39 34.72 -23.85
C ASP A 155 -3.55 34.99 -25.36
N SER A 156 -3.16 34.05 -26.23
CA SER A 156 -3.38 34.21 -27.67
C SER A 156 -4.78 33.76 -28.06
N ALA A 157 -5.42 34.45 -29.01
CA ALA A 157 -6.74 34.07 -29.53
C ALA A 157 -6.78 32.65 -30.14
N ASN A 158 -5.61 32.04 -30.39
CA ASN A 158 -5.40 30.70 -30.90
C ASN A 158 -4.63 29.83 -29.90
N GLY A 159 -4.90 30.03 -28.59
CA GLY A 159 -4.14 29.41 -27.51
C GLY A 159 -3.92 27.92 -27.73
N GLY A 160 -2.66 27.50 -27.58
CA GLY A 160 -2.32 26.08 -27.65
C GLY A 160 -3.14 25.29 -26.63
N SER A 161 -3.46 24.04 -26.94
CA SER A 161 -4.29 23.18 -26.11
C SER A 161 -3.68 21.80 -25.95
N ILE A 162 -3.96 21.15 -24.84
CA ILE A 162 -3.66 19.72 -24.65
C ILE A 162 -5.01 19.02 -24.51
N THR A 163 -5.25 18.03 -25.36
CA THR A 163 -6.43 17.17 -25.28
C THR A 163 -6.03 15.87 -24.60
N LEU A 164 -6.88 15.40 -23.70
CA LEU A 164 -6.71 14.11 -23.02
C LEU A 164 -7.71 13.09 -23.59
N ASP A 165 -7.38 11.80 -23.56
CA ASP A 165 -8.32 10.73 -23.82
C ASP A 165 -9.11 10.32 -22.55
N ALA A 166 -9.96 9.30 -22.68
CA ALA A 166 -10.77 8.77 -21.59
C ALA A 166 -9.93 8.18 -20.44
N ASP A 167 -8.66 7.82 -20.70
CA ASP A 167 -7.73 7.29 -19.71
C ASP A 167 -6.84 8.39 -19.08
N ALA A 168 -7.16 9.66 -19.37
CA ALA A 168 -6.40 10.85 -19.00
C ALA A 168 -4.95 10.89 -19.56
N ALA A 169 -4.66 10.14 -20.63
CA ALA A 169 -3.41 10.28 -21.37
C ALA A 169 -3.52 11.40 -22.42
N ILE A 170 -2.40 12.01 -22.80
CA ILE A 170 -2.39 13.05 -23.82
C ILE A 170 -2.74 12.44 -25.18
N SER A 171 -3.88 12.83 -25.73
CA SER A 171 -4.39 12.37 -27.03
C SER A 171 -4.00 13.32 -28.16
N ALA A 172 -3.87 14.61 -27.87
CA ALA A 172 -3.36 15.59 -28.81
C ALA A 172 -2.74 16.81 -28.11
N VAL A 173 -1.79 17.46 -28.77
CA VAL A 173 -1.18 18.72 -28.37
C VAL A 173 -1.28 19.70 -29.53
N SER A 174 -1.94 20.84 -29.34
CA SER A 174 -1.91 21.98 -30.25
C SER A 174 -0.93 23.01 -29.68
N ALA A 175 0.18 23.25 -30.37
CA ALA A 175 1.26 24.09 -29.82
C ALA A 175 2.07 24.82 -30.91
N PHE A 176 2.77 25.87 -30.52
CA PHE A 176 3.60 26.72 -31.38
C PHE A 176 5.05 26.26 -31.41
N ALA A 177 5.74 26.48 -32.52
CA ALA A 177 7.16 26.12 -32.65
C ALA A 177 8.09 27.00 -31.80
N ASP A 178 7.62 28.18 -31.36
CA ASP A 178 8.41 29.11 -30.57
C ASP A 178 7.60 29.77 -29.44
N SER A 179 8.31 30.38 -28.50
CA SER A 179 7.73 31.04 -27.32
C SER A 179 7.08 32.39 -27.63
N THR A 180 7.16 32.88 -28.87
CA THR A 180 6.48 34.11 -29.28
C THR A 180 5.04 33.85 -29.70
N CYS A 181 4.71 32.57 -29.95
CA CYS A 181 3.39 32.10 -30.38
C CYS A 181 2.83 32.88 -31.56
N THR A 182 3.71 33.20 -32.51
CA THR A 182 3.33 33.84 -33.74
C THR A 182 2.91 32.78 -34.77
N GLY A 183 1.82 33.03 -35.49
CA GLY A 183 1.31 32.11 -36.51
C GLY A 183 0.20 31.17 -36.04
N THR A 184 0.16 29.97 -36.61
CA THR A 184 -0.87 28.95 -36.34
C THR A 184 -0.27 27.84 -35.50
N ALA A 185 -0.98 27.41 -34.46
CA ALA A 185 -0.59 26.24 -33.68
C ALA A 185 -0.57 24.99 -34.58
N THR A 186 0.42 24.12 -34.36
CA THR A 186 0.49 22.83 -35.01
C THR A 186 -0.14 21.79 -34.10
N ASP A 187 -1.00 20.95 -34.68
CA ASP A 187 -1.63 19.85 -33.97
C ASP A 187 -0.77 18.59 -34.08
N TYR A 188 -0.35 18.08 -32.93
CA TYR A 188 0.40 16.85 -32.77
C TYR A 188 -0.54 15.81 -32.16
N ALA A 189 -0.90 14.77 -32.91
CA ALA A 189 -1.76 13.69 -32.41
C ALA A 189 -0.91 12.57 -31.78
N ALA A 190 -1.41 11.94 -30.71
CA ALA A 190 -0.73 10.83 -30.04
C ALA A 190 -0.54 9.61 -30.95
N ALA A 191 -1.33 9.47 -32.01
CA ALA A 191 -1.15 8.43 -33.02
C ALA A 191 0.21 8.56 -33.74
N ASP A 192 0.64 9.79 -34.00
CA ASP A 192 1.79 10.11 -34.83
C ASP A 192 3.01 10.59 -34.03
N TYR A 193 2.77 11.07 -32.79
CA TYR A 193 3.79 11.69 -31.95
C TYR A 193 3.87 11.06 -30.56
N GLU A 194 5.08 11.06 -30.00
CA GLU A 194 5.36 10.83 -28.58
C GLU A 194 5.44 12.17 -27.86
N PHE A 195 4.88 12.23 -26.65
CA PHE A 195 4.89 13.42 -25.79
C PHE A 195 5.76 13.17 -24.56
N ASN A 196 6.61 14.13 -24.22
CA ASN A 196 7.36 14.12 -22.97
C ASN A 196 6.99 15.33 -22.11
N THR A 197 6.36 15.03 -20.97
CA THR A 197 5.96 16.00 -19.94
C THR A 197 6.81 15.92 -18.66
N LYS A 198 7.73 14.93 -18.57
CA LYS A 198 8.53 14.69 -17.37
C LYS A 198 9.84 15.49 -17.39
N THR A 199 10.09 16.15 -16.27
CA THR A 199 11.35 16.80 -15.90
C THR A 199 12.53 15.82 -15.94
N ASP A 200 13.70 16.31 -16.34
CA ASP A 200 14.66 15.51 -17.12
C ASP A 200 16.03 15.25 -16.46
N LYS A 201 16.74 14.19 -16.91
CA LYS A 201 18.19 14.17 -17.33
C LYS A 201 18.77 12.75 -17.58
N PRO A 202 19.84 12.56 -18.43
CA PRO A 202 21.04 13.41 -18.54
C PRO A 202 21.68 13.66 -19.94
N ALA A 203 22.48 14.74 -19.98
CA ALA A 203 23.60 15.06 -20.88
C ALA A 203 23.35 15.73 -22.25
N GLU A 204 23.84 16.98 -22.29
CA GLU A 204 24.31 17.80 -23.42
C GLU A 204 23.40 18.87 -24.05
N ALA A 205 23.89 20.12 -23.88
CA ALA A 205 23.64 21.33 -24.65
C ALA A 205 22.19 21.89 -24.72
N GLY A 206 21.82 22.60 -23.65
CA GLY A 206 21.33 23.98 -23.75
C GLY A 206 19.91 24.21 -24.25
N LEU A 207 18.95 24.23 -23.32
CA LEU A 207 17.83 25.20 -23.26
C LEU A 207 17.13 25.03 -21.89
N LYS A 208 17.32 26.00 -20.99
CA LYS A 208 16.64 26.07 -19.69
C LYS A 208 15.35 26.88 -19.82
N ILE A 209 14.24 26.41 -19.24
CA ILE A 209 13.11 27.26 -18.84
C ILE A 209 13.38 27.71 -17.39
N ARG A 210 13.05 28.97 -17.08
CA ARG A 210 13.04 29.49 -15.71
C ARG A 210 11.86 28.87 -14.96
N GLU A 211 12.12 28.20 -13.85
CA GLU A 211 11.10 28.00 -12.83
C GLU A 211 10.58 29.38 -12.41
N ASN A 212 9.35 29.70 -12.74
CA ASN A 212 8.55 30.53 -11.85
C ASN A 212 7.74 29.54 -11.02
N LYS A 213 7.98 29.52 -9.71
CA LYS A 213 7.48 28.50 -8.77
C LYS A 213 5.95 28.48 -8.60
N ASP A 214 5.22 29.30 -9.34
CA ASP A 214 3.84 29.67 -9.04
C ASP A 214 2.80 29.12 -10.05
N SER A 215 3.19 28.41 -11.12
CA SER A 215 2.29 28.23 -12.28
C SER A 215 2.12 26.82 -12.87
N VAL A 216 2.63 25.76 -12.22
CA VAL A 216 2.27 24.38 -12.60
C VAL A 216 1.64 23.66 -11.41
N GLY A 217 0.33 23.81 -11.27
CA GLY A 217 -0.47 22.94 -10.42
C GLY A 217 -0.64 21.57 -11.07
N VAL A 218 -0.28 20.50 -10.35
CA VAL A 218 -0.79 19.17 -10.67
C VAL A 218 -2.17 19.10 -10.04
N VAL A 219 -3.22 19.09 -10.85
CA VAL A 219 -4.59 18.91 -10.35
C VAL A 219 -4.94 17.44 -10.50
N PRO A 220 -5.19 16.72 -9.41
CA PRO A 220 -5.71 15.36 -9.49
C PRO A 220 -7.05 15.37 -10.24
N VAL A 221 -7.14 14.69 -11.39
CA VAL A 221 -8.40 14.55 -12.13
C VAL A 221 -9.01 13.22 -11.77
N PRO A 222 -10.21 13.19 -11.17
CA PRO A 222 -10.91 11.96 -10.86
C PRO A 222 -11.12 11.15 -12.13
N VAL A 223 -10.51 9.96 -12.20
CA VAL A 223 -10.82 8.94 -13.19
C VAL A 223 -11.72 7.95 -12.47
N GLU A 224 -12.99 7.92 -12.89
CA GLU A 224 -14.00 7.02 -12.32
C GLU A 224 -13.56 5.56 -12.52
N GLY A 225 -13.51 4.77 -11.44
CA GLY A 225 -13.23 3.33 -11.50
C GLY A 225 -11.78 2.89 -11.28
N MET A 226 -10.86 3.78 -10.87
CA MET A 226 -9.49 3.39 -10.48
C MET A 226 -9.36 3.24 -8.96
N VAL A 227 -8.47 2.38 -8.49
CA VAL A 227 -8.16 2.29 -7.05
C VAL A 227 -7.11 3.34 -6.70
N ASN A 228 -7.23 4.00 -5.54
CA ASN A 228 -6.23 4.99 -5.09
C ASN A 228 -4.83 4.36 -5.04
N PRO A 229 -3.80 4.99 -5.66
CA PRO A 229 -2.43 4.46 -5.68
C PRO A 229 -1.85 4.15 -4.30
N SER A 230 -2.28 4.86 -3.25
CA SER A 230 -1.85 4.61 -1.87
C SER A 230 -2.42 3.29 -1.33
N LEU A 231 -3.66 2.96 -1.65
CA LEU A 231 -4.28 1.67 -1.28
C LEU A 231 -3.66 0.52 -2.05
N VAL A 232 -3.41 0.73 -3.36
CA VAL A 232 -2.68 -0.25 -4.18
C VAL A 232 -1.29 -0.49 -3.60
N LYS A 233 -0.57 0.58 -3.23
CA LYS A 233 0.75 0.47 -2.59
C LYS A 233 0.69 -0.30 -1.27
N ALA A 234 -0.32 -0.03 -0.43
CA ALA A 234 -0.51 -0.75 0.82
C ALA A 234 -0.84 -2.24 0.58
N ALA A 235 -1.65 -2.56 -0.42
CA ALA A 235 -2.02 -3.93 -0.78
C ALA A 235 -0.86 -4.73 -1.39
N LYS A 236 0.03 -4.07 -2.15
CA LYS A 236 1.22 -4.71 -2.74
C LYS A 236 2.17 -5.32 -1.73
N GLU A 237 2.19 -4.84 -0.49
CA GLU A 237 2.96 -5.45 0.59
C GLU A 237 2.45 -6.86 0.95
N TYR A 238 1.30 -7.26 0.41
CA TYR A 238 0.68 -8.57 0.57
C TYR A 238 0.66 -9.40 -0.72
N ASN A 239 1.38 -8.98 -1.76
CA ASN A 239 1.44 -9.70 -3.03
C ASN A 239 2.53 -10.79 -3.00
N PHE A 240 2.17 -12.03 -3.33
CA PHE A 240 3.07 -13.15 -3.55
C PHE A 240 3.49 -13.18 -5.01
N VAL A 241 4.80 -13.09 -5.28
CA VAL A 241 5.36 -12.96 -6.64
C VAL A 241 5.06 -14.18 -7.56
N ASP A 242 4.58 -15.28 -6.99
CA ASP A 242 4.34 -16.54 -7.68
C ASP A 242 2.92 -17.10 -7.51
N ALA A 243 1.96 -16.30 -7.04
CA ALA A 243 0.59 -16.76 -6.80
C ALA A 243 -0.47 -15.80 -7.33
N LEU A 244 -1.49 -16.35 -7.99
CA LEU A 244 -2.66 -15.58 -8.44
C LEU A 244 -3.77 -15.48 -7.39
N ASN A 245 -3.62 -16.19 -6.27
CA ASN A 245 -4.63 -16.31 -5.21
C ASN A 245 -4.07 -15.79 -3.88
N ASP A 246 -3.53 -14.56 -3.86
CA ASP A 246 -2.90 -13.96 -2.68
C ASP A 246 -3.79 -14.03 -1.43
N TRP A 247 -5.08 -13.68 -1.60
CA TRP A 247 -6.04 -13.70 -0.51
C TRP A 247 -6.14 -15.06 0.20
N GLU A 248 -6.17 -16.14 -0.58
CA GLU A 248 -6.27 -17.49 -0.03
C GLU A 248 -4.97 -17.88 0.68
N LEU A 249 -3.82 -17.52 0.13
CA LEU A 249 -2.52 -17.78 0.76
C LEU A 249 -2.35 -17.01 2.07
N ILE A 250 -2.70 -15.73 2.09
CA ILE A 250 -2.64 -14.89 3.30
C ILE A 250 -3.44 -15.53 4.44
N ALA A 251 -4.64 -16.05 4.15
CA ALA A 251 -5.50 -16.68 5.15
C ALA A 251 -4.90 -17.98 5.74
N THR A 252 -3.92 -18.59 5.08
CA THR A 252 -3.25 -19.82 5.54
C THR A 252 -1.95 -19.58 6.31
N ILE A 253 -1.45 -18.33 6.37
CA ILE A 253 -0.21 -18.02 7.07
C ILE A 253 -0.41 -18.33 8.57
N PRO A 254 0.39 -19.23 9.15
CA PRO A 254 0.32 -19.53 10.57
C PRO A 254 0.78 -18.31 11.38
N LEU A 255 0.13 -18.08 12.52
CA LEU A 255 0.58 -17.08 13.47
C LEU A 255 1.92 -17.51 14.07
N ASP A 256 2.88 -16.58 14.12
CA ASP A 256 4.15 -16.81 14.78
C ASP A 256 3.95 -16.62 16.29
N LEU A 257 3.78 -17.75 16.99
CA LEU A 257 3.54 -17.79 18.43
C LEU A 257 4.71 -17.26 19.23
N PHE A 258 5.94 -17.47 18.75
CA PHE A 258 7.13 -16.95 19.41
C PHE A 258 7.16 -15.43 19.35
N ALA A 259 6.93 -14.86 18.16
CA ALA A 259 6.80 -13.41 18.01
C ALA A 259 5.65 -12.85 18.88
N ILE A 260 4.50 -13.54 18.94
CA ILE A 260 3.38 -13.12 19.81
C ILE A 260 3.79 -13.15 21.28
N SER A 261 4.46 -14.21 21.75
CA SER A 261 4.91 -14.29 23.15
C SER A 261 5.91 -13.19 23.50
N TYR A 262 6.79 -12.84 22.56
CA TYR A 262 7.76 -11.78 22.76
C TYR A 262 7.07 -10.41 22.80
N GLN A 263 6.14 -10.16 21.88
CA GLN A 263 5.34 -8.94 21.86
C GLN A 263 4.52 -8.81 23.14
N TYR A 264 3.90 -9.88 23.61
CA TYR A 264 3.18 -9.87 24.87
C TYR A 264 4.11 -9.66 26.07
N SER A 265 5.29 -10.28 26.11
CA SER A 265 6.26 -10.06 27.20
C SER A 265 6.70 -8.59 27.25
N VAL A 266 6.95 -7.96 26.10
CA VAL A 266 7.40 -6.57 26.03
C VAL A 266 6.26 -5.59 26.24
N TYR A 267 5.10 -5.77 25.59
CA TYR A 267 4.03 -4.79 25.58
C TYR A 267 2.87 -5.13 26.53
N GLY A 268 2.54 -6.41 26.69
CA GLY A 268 1.58 -6.90 27.67
C GLY A 268 2.07 -6.68 29.10
N GLN A 269 3.19 -7.33 29.45
CA GLN A 269 3.70 -7.30 30.83
C GLN A 269 4.29 -5.93 31.21
N ASP A 270 5.22 -5.38 30.42
CA ASP A 270 5.91 -4.14 30.80
C ASP A 270 5.08 -2.88 30.52
N HIS A 271 4.18 -2.91 29.54
CA HIS A 271 3.41 -1.74 29.10
C HIS A 271 1.89 -1.84 29.32
N GLY A 272 1.40 -2.95 29.88
CA GLY A 272 0.00 -3.12 30.25
C GLY A 272 -0.95 -3.22 29.06
N TRP A 273 -0.48 -3.72 27.91
CA TRP A 273 -1.38 -4.05 26.80
C TRP A 273 -2.35 -5.14 27.23
N ALA A 274 -3.64 -4.92 26.96
CA ALA A 274 -4.64 -5.91 27.28
C ALA A 274 -4.46 -7.14 26.39
N TYR A 275 -4.62 -8.35 26.96
CA TYR A 275 -4.44 -9.58 26.18
C TYR A 275 -5.71 -10.39 25.97
N ARG A 276 -6.78 -10.05 26.69
CA ARG A 276 -8.10 -10.69 26.58
C ARG A 276 -9.22 -9.72 26.92
N ARG A 277 -10.46 -10.09 26.59
CA ARG A 277 -11.66 -9.42 27.11
C ARG A 277 -11.77 -9.69 28.61
N CYS A 278 -12.30 -8.71 29.33
CA CYS A 278 -12.57 -8.88 30.75
C CYS A 278 -13.73 -9.87 30.97
N LYS A 279 -13.54 -10.79 31.92
CA LYS A 279 -14.48 -11.80 32.38
C LYS A 279 -15.17 -11.30 33.65
N GLU A 280 -16.32 -11.91 33.98
CA GLU A 280 -16.99 -11.66 35.25
C GLU A 280 -16.08 -12.05 36.42
N GLY A 281 -15.80 -11.11 37.33
CA GLY A 281 -14.88 -11.31 38.46
C GLY A 281 -13.49 -10.68 38.31
N ASP A 282 -13.14 -10.17 37.12
CA ASP A 282 -11.98 -9.27 36.97
C ASP A 282 -12.23 -7.95 37.75
N ASN A 283 -11.22 -7.10 37.93
CA ASN A 283 -11.30 -5.83 38.70
C ASN A 283 -12.24 -4.76 38.08
N LEU A 284 -13.18 -5.17 37.24
CA LEU A 284 -14.28 -4.41 36.63
C LEU A 284 -15.02 -3.51 37.63
N GLY A 285 -15.12 -3.94 38.90
CA GLY A 285 -15.76 -3.17 39.97
C GLY A 285 -15.19 -1.76 40.16
N GLN A 286 -13.90 -1.54 39.87
CA GLN A 286 -13.27 -0.22 40.00
C GLN A 286 -13.65 0.76 38.87
N LYS A 287 -13.98 0.25 37.67
CA LYS A 287 -14.41 1.09 36.54
C LYS A 287 -15.92 1.21 36.40
N LEU A 288 -16.66 0.20 36.84
CA LEU A 288 -18.12 0.16 36.77
C LEU A 288 -18.78 0.98 37.89
N TYR A 289 -18.05 1.24 38.96
CA TYR A 289 -18.58 1.92 40.12
C TYR A 289 -17.61 2.98 40.64
N GLU A 290 -18.08 4.21 40.73
CA GLU A 290 -17.37 5.27 41.43
C GLU A 290 -17.96 5.41 42.84
N LEU A 291 -17.09 5.50 43.84
CA LEU A 291 -17.52 5.79 45.21
C LEU A 291 -17.92 7.26 45.28
N ASP A 292 -19.20 7.54 45.47
CA ASP A 292 -19.66 8.89 45.75
C ASP A 292 -19.09 9.32 47.13
N PRO A 293 -18.21 10.35 47.17
CA PRO A 293 -17.55 10.76 48.39
C PRO A 293 -18.50 11.39 49.42
N VAL A 294 -19.70 11.80 49.01
CA VAL A 294 -20.71 12.43 49.87
C VAL A 294 -21.60 11.39 50.51
N THR A 295 -22.04 10.39 49.73
CA THR A 295 -22.96 9.35 50.22
C THR A 295 -22.24 8.08 50.69
N ALA A 296 -20.95 7.94 50.37
CA ALA A 296 -20.18 6.71 50.56
C ALA A 296 -20.86 5.48 49.92
N THR A 297 -21.60 5.69 48.83
CA THR A 297 -22.24 4.63 48.05
C THR A 297 -21.61 4.51 46.67
N TYR A 298 -21.56 3.30 46.15
CA TYR A 298 -21.06 3.02 44.81
C TYR A 298 -22.16 3.34 43.78
N ILE A 299 -21.88 4.28 42.88
CA ILE A 299 -22.78 4.64 41.78
C ILE A 299 -22.30 3.94 40.52
N ALA A 300 -23.19 3.24 39.82
CA ALA A 300 -22.87 2.62 38.55
C ALA A 300 -22.57 3.71 37.50
N THR A 301 -21.37 3.66 36.92
CA THR A 301 -20.89 4.65 35.92
C THR A 301 -21.08 4.18 34.48
N ALA A 302 -21.37 2.90 34.25
CA ALA A 302 -21.67 2.32 32.92
C ALA A 302 -22.64 1.12 33.00
N GLU A 303 -23.47 0.93 31.97
CA GLU A 303 -24.36 -0.24 31.81
C GLU A 303 -23.64 -1.40 31.10
N TYR A 304 -23.89 -2.63 31.57
CA TYR A 304 -23.40 -3.87 30.98
C TYR A 304 -24.26 -4.25 29.75
N PRO A 305 -23.70 -4.82 28.66
CA PRO A 305 -22.34 -5.36 28.52
C PRO A 305 -21.29 -4.34 28.06
N MET A 306 -20.16 -4.35 28.77
CA MET A 306 -18.96 -3.60 28.43
C MET A 306 -18.22 -4.30 27.28
N THR A 307 -18.76 -4.23 26.05
CA THR A 307 -18.13 -4.82 24.86
C THR A 307 -16.78 -4.19 24.48
N LYS A 308 -16.31 -3.20 25.24
CA LYS A 308 -15.08 -2.43 25.00
C LYS A 308 -14.02 -2.54 26.11
N LEU A 309 -14.26 -3.34 27.15
CA LEU A 309 -13.28 -3.54 28.22
C LEU A 309 -12.42 -4.77 27.99
N TYR A 310 -11.11 -4.55 28.01
CA TYR A 310 -10.08 -5.57 27.85
C TYR A 310 -9.17 -5.57 29.06
N CYS A 311 -8.68 -6.72 29.49
CA CYS A 311 -7.94 -6.87 30.73
C CYS A 311 -6.45 -7.11 30.45
N ASP A 312 -5.60 -6.43 31.20
CA ASP A 312 -4.16 -6.69 31.25
C ASP A 312 -3.83 -7.81 32.27
N ASP A 313 -2.54 -8.09 32.44
CA ASP A 313 -2.02 -9.21 33.26
C ASP A 313 -2.41 -9.13 34.73
N ASN A 314 -2.69 -7.93 35.22
CA ASN A 314 -3.11 -7.71 36.59
C ASN A 314 -4.64 -7.82 36.75
N GLY A 315 -5.37 -8.14 35.68
CA GLY A 315 -6.83 -8.11 35.64
C GLY A 315 -7.39 -6.68 35.65
N GLU A 316 -6.56 -5.68 35.34
CA GLU A 316 -6.98 -4.28 35.31
C GLU A 316 -7.66 -3.95 33.98
N PRO A 317 -8.86 -3.34 34.01
CA PRO A 317 -9.63 -3.06 32.81
C PRO A 317 -9.08 -1.85 32.03
N ARG A 318 -8.78 -2.07 30.76
CA ARG A 318 -8.37 -1.11 29.74
C ARG A 318 -9.51 -0.86 28.75
N GLU A 319 -9.55 0.35 28.20
CA GLU A 319 -10.41 0.68 27.07
C GLU A 319 -9.53 0.80 25.83
N LEU A 320 -9.90 0.10 24.75
CA LEU A 320 -9.32 0.35 23.44
C LEU A 320 -10.05 1.55 22.85
N ASN A 321 -9.29 2.62 22.58
CA ASN A 321 -9.77 3.83 21.92
C ASN A 321 -9.89 3.63 20.41
#